data_AF-A0A941G9G6-F1
#
_entry.id   AF-A0A941G9G6-F1
#
_cell.length_a   1.000
_cell.length_b   1.000
_cell.length_c   1.000
_cell.angle_alpha   90.00
_cell.angle_beta   90.00
_cell.angle_gamma   90.00
#
_symmetry.space_group_name_H-M   'P 1'
#
loop_
_entity.id
_entity.type
_entity.pdbx_description
1 polymer ?
#
loop_
_entity_poly.entity_id
_entity_poly.type
_entity_poly.pdbx_seq_one_letter_code
_entity_poly.pdbx_strand_id
1 'polypeptide(L)'
;MTLRLSPILLALGLALAAAGAARAEGAFAQLYAARPPAGSSFVRIVNPESAPMRAQVAGGPAQDIGPAKPATTYAIVKGDQEFKVQVDGKPAGALQVAPDSFTTLVARRDGGKVTLARIDDSGGAQDALKAELRFYNLIPGCAGAALKVSPQGPTLFDDIKPQAAAARAINPVRASLAGACGAAASAELALPALQPGDHYSLFLGGTAAAPTLTGQASATDPYSNK
;
A
#
# COMPACT_ATOMS: atom_id res chain seq x y z
N MET A 1 -19.47 -48.55 31.88
CA MET A 1 -19.59 -48.09 30.48
C MET A 1 -18.30 -47.37 30.12
N THR A 2 -17.35 -48.06 29.49
CA THR A 2 -16.04 -47.53 29.12
C THR A 2 -16.17 -46.73 27.83
N LEU A 3 -16.06 -45.39 27.92
CA LEU A 3 -16.15 -44.50 26.78
C LEU A 3 -14.87 -44.62 25.94
N ARG A 4 -14.95 -45.32 24.80
CA ARG A 4 -13.89 -45.32 23.79
C ARG A 4 -13.94 -43.99 23.03
N LEU A 5 -13.01 -43.07 23.30
CA LEU A 5 -12.86 -41.86 22.50
C LEU A 5 -12.45 -42.22 21.07
N SER A 6 -13.22 -41.74 20.08
CA SER A 6 -12.94 -41.90 18.66
C SER A 6 -11.70 -41.11 18.24
N PRO A 7 -10.78 -41.68 17.44
CA PRO A 7 -9.54 -41.02 17.00
C PRO A 7 -9.77 -39.79 16.10
N ILE A 8 -10.98 -39.62 15.56
CA ILE A 8 -11.37 -38.48 14.71
C ILE A 8 -11.49 -37.18 15.52
N LEU A 9 -11.86 -37.25 16.80
CA LEU A 9 -11.93 -36.09 17.70
C LEU A 9 -10.55 -35.57 18.12
N LEU A 10 -9.50 -36.38 18.00
CA LEU A 10 -8.13 -35.99 18.31
C LEU A 10 -7.47 -35.17 17.18
N ALA A 11 -7.87 -35.42 15.92
CA ALA A 11 -7.33 -34.73 14.76
C ALA A 11 -7.85 -33.28 14.61
N LEU A 12 -9.06 -32.99 15.09
CA LEU A 12 -9.65 -31.65 15.00
C LEU A 12 -9.07 -30.67 16.04
N GLY A 13 -8.53 -31.17 17.15
CA GLY A 13 -7.86 -30.36 18.18
C GLY A 13 -6.48 -29.85 17.77
N LEU A 14 -5.72 -30.64 17.00
CA LEU A 14 -4.37 -30.25 16.56
C LEU A 14 -4.36 -29.12 15.50
N ALA A 15 -5.41 -29.04 14.66
CA ALA A 15 -5.49 -28.00 13.64
C ALA A 15 -5.78 -26.61 14.21
N LEU A 16 -6.52 -26.51 15.31
CA LEU A 16 -6.83 -25.23 15.96
C LEU A 16 -5.64 -24.66 16.77
N ALA A 17 -4.78 -25.52 17.32
CA ALA A 17 -3.60 -25.08 18.06
C ALA A 17 -2.50 -24.50 17.15
N ALA A 18 -2.35 -25.04 15.94
CA ALA A 18 -1.34 -24.58 14.98
C ALA A 18 -1.62 -23.16 14.46
N ALA A 19 -2.90 -22.78 14.30
CA ALA A 19 -3.27 -21.44 13.84
C ALA A 19 -3.06 -20.35 14.91
N GLY A 20 -3.07 -20.70 16.19
CA GLY A 20 -2.78 -19.78 17.30
C GLY A 20 -1.28 -19.54 17.49
N ALA A 21 -0.45 -20.58 17.36
CA ALA A 21 1.00 -20.49 17.50
C ALA A 21 1.64 -19.60 16.43
N ALA A 22 1.25 -19.75 15.16
CA ALA A 22 1.77 -18.93 14.06
C ALA A 22 1.43 -17.42 14.22
N ARG A 23 0.32 -17.10 14.88
CA ARG A 23 -0.09 -15.72 15.16
C ARG A 23 0.70 -15.08 16.30
N ALA A 24 0.99 -15.84 17.35
CA ALA A 24 1.85 -15.38 18.44
C ALA A 24 3.28 -15.14 17.93
N GLU A 25 3.82 -16.06 17.14
CA GLU A 25 5.16 -15.92 16.56
C GLU A 25 5.30 -14.67 15.67
N GLY A 26 4.30 -14.34 14.85
CA GLY A 26 4.32 -13.11 14.03
C GLY A 26 4.38 -11.81 14.84
N ALA A 27 3.65 -11.75 15.97
CA ALA A 27 3.67 -10.58 16.85
C ALA A 27 4.99 -10.47 17.65
N PHE A 28 5.54 -11.59 18.12
CA PHE A 28 6.84 -11.62 18.78
C PHE A 28 8.00 -11.31 17.80
N ALA A 29 7.93 -11.80 16.57
CA ALA A 29 8.92 -11.51 15.53
C ALA A 29 9.00 -10.00 15.20
N GLN A 30 7.88 -9.27 15.26
CA GLN A 30 7.89 -7.81 15.09
C GLN A 30 8.55 -7.06 16.25
N LEU A 31 8.48 -7.57 17.49
CA LEU A 31 9.12 -6.92 18.65
C LEU A 31 10.65 -6.97 18.58
N TYR A 32 11.20 -8.01 17.95
CA TYR A 32 12.65 -8.19 17.76
C TYR A 32 13.12 -7.87 16.35
N ALA A 33 12.23 -7.41 15.46
CA ALA A 33 12.62 -6.98 14.13
C ALA A 33 13.57 -5.79 14.22
N ALA A 34 14.67 -5.86 13.46
CA ALA A 34 15.57 -4.73 13.34
C ALA A 34 14.78 -3.50 12.86
N ARG A 35 14.90 -2.39 13.59
CA ARG A 35 14.26 -1.14 13.20
C ARG A 35 15.23 -0.32 12.34
N PRO A 36 14.72 0.36 11.30
CA PRO A 36 15.50 1.36 10.58
C PRO A 36 16.12 2.37 11.54
N PRO A 37 17.36 2.86 11.29
CA PRO A 37 17.98 3.90 12.09
C PRO A 37 17.12 5.18 12.12
N ALA A 38 17.27 6.00 13.16
CA ALA A 38 16.64 7.32 13.21
C ALA A 38 17.01 8.16 11.96
N GLY A 39 16.05 8.94 11.45
CA GLY A 39 16.23 9.71 10.21
C GLY A 39 16.11 8.87 8.93
N SER A 40 15.74 7.59 9.03
CA SER A 40 15.36 6.80 7.86
C SER A 40 14.04 7.30 7.26
N SER A 41 13.85 7.06 5.97
CA SER A 41 12.63 7.42 5.24
C SER A 41 12.21 6.28 4.34
N PHE A 42 10.93 6.31 3.93
CA PHE A 42 10.28 5.19 3.28
C PHE A 42 9.82 5.60 1.89
N VAL A 43 10.41 5.00 0.86
CA VAL A 43 10.16 5.37 -0.53
C VAL A 43 9.64 4.18 -1.31
N ARG A 44 8.52 4.34 -2.01
CA ARG A 44 8.02 3.33 -2.95
C ARG A 44 7.76 3.91 -4.32
N ILE A 45 7.56 3.04 -5.31
CA ILE A 45 7.17 3.43 -6.66
C ILE A 45 5.79 2.85 -6.95
N VAL A 46 4.93 3.67 -7.57
CA VAL A 46 3.63 3.26 -8.10
C VAL A 46 3.59 3.43 -9.62
N ASN A 47 3.04 2.43 -10.31
CA ASN A 47 2.77 2.42 -11.73
C ASN A 47 1.25 2.59 -11.96
N PRO A 48 0.78 3.74 -12.45
CA PRO A 48 -0.62 3.97 -12.78
C PRO A 48 -1.03 3.44 -14.16
N GLU A 49 -0.09 2.92 -14.96
CA GLU A 49 -0.32 2.47 -16.33
C GLU A 49 -0.76 1.00 -16.40
N SER A 50 -1.34 0.61 -17.54
CA SER A 50 -1.72 -0.77 -17.81
C SER A 50 -0.52 -1.68 -18.08
N ALA A 51 0.54 -1.15 -18.69
CA ALA A 51 1.75 -1.89 -19.00
C ALA A 51 2.62 -2.05 -17.73
N PRO A 52 3.03 -3.28 -17.37
CA PRO A 52 3.83 -3.51 -16.17
C PRO A 52 5.20 -2.81 -16.26
N MET A 53 5.79 -2.58 -15.09
CA MET A 53 7.14 -2.04 -14.90
C MET A 53 7.89 -2.89 -13.89
N ARG A 54 9.21 -2.99 -14.01
CA ARG A 54 10.07 -3.54 -12.95
C ARG A 54 10.83 -2.43 -12.26
N ALA A 55 10.46 -2.12 -11.03
CA ALA A 55 10.96 -0.96 -10.29
C ALA A 55 11.94 -1.37 -9.18
N GLN A 56 12.95 -0.53 -8.92
CA GLN A 56 13.92 -0.72 -7.85
C GLN A 56 14.29 0.64 -7.24
N VAL A 57 14.34 0.69 -5.90
CA VAL A 57 14.73 1.88 -5.13
C VAL A 57 15.99 1.57 -4.34
N ALA A 58 16.97 2.48 -4.37
CA ALA A 58 18.18 2.45 -3.53
C ALA A 58 18.99 1.13 -3.58
N GLY A 59 18.91 0.38 -4.69
CA GLY A 59 19.58 -0.92 -4.83
C GLY A 59 18.92 -2.06 -4.03
N GLY A 60 17.73 -1.84 -3.47
CA GLY A 60 16.91 -2.87 -2.83
C GLY A 60 16.35 -3.91 -3.83
N PRO A 61 15.37 -4.73 -3.43
CA PRO A 61 14.76 -5.72 -4.31
C PRO A 61 14.09 -5.07 -5.54
N ALA A 62 14.34 -5.62 -6.73
CA ALA A 62 13.58 -5.24 -7.92
C ALA A 62 12.20 -5.92 -7.90
N GLN A 63 11.14 -5.15 -8.11
CA GLN A 63 9.75 -5.60 -7.96
C GLN A 63 8.95 -5.32 -9.22
N ASP A 64 8.18 -6.30 -9.68
CA ASP A 64 7.24 -6.13 -10.78
C ASP A 64 5.95 -5.45 -10.26
N ILE A 65 5.56 -4.35 -10.90
CA ILE A 65 4.38 -3.54 -10.59
C ILE A 65 3.50 -3.35 -11.83
N GLY A 66 2.19 -3.41 -11.66
CA GLY A 66 1.21 -3.32 -12.74
C GLY A 66 -0.23 -3.29 -12.21
N PRO A 67 -1.25 -3.51 -13.07
CA PRO A 67 -2.64 -3.21 -12.72
C PRO A 67 -3.19 -3.88 -11.46
N ALA A 68 -2.76 -5.10 -11.15
CA ALA A 68 -3.20 -5.85 -9.97
C ALA A 68 -2.37 -5.56 -8.70
N LYS A 69 -1.13 -5.08 -8.87
CA LYS A 69 -0.20 -4.73 -7.80
C LYS A 69 0.54 -3.45 -8.23
N PRO A 70 -0.10 -2.28 -8.08
CA PRO A 70 0.39 -1.05 -8.69
C PRO A 70 1.64 -0.50 -8.02
N ALA A 71 1.95 -0.89 -6.78
CA ALA A 71 3.05 -0.31 -6.01
C ALA A 71 4.06 -1.35 -5.50
N THR A 72 5.31 -0.93 -5.40
CA THR A 72 6.34 -1.66 -4.65
C THR A 72 6.04 -1.60 -3.15
N THR A 73 6.69 -2.44 -2.37
CA THR A 73 6.91 -2.15 -0.94
C THR A 73 7.73 -0.87 -0.77
N TYR A 74 7.69 -0.28 0.43
CA TYR A 74 8.55 0.84 0.77
C TYR A 74 9.99 0.37 0.98
N ALA A 75 10.91 0.88 0.18
CA ALA A 75 12.33 0.79 0.44
C ALA A 75 12.70 1.76 1.56
N ILE A 76 13.63 1.33 2.42
CA ILE A 76 14.18 2.16 3.48
C ILE A 76 15.41 2.89 2.93
N VAL A 77 15.38 4.21 2.97
CA VAL A 77 16.48 5.09 2.55
C VAL A 77 16.90 5.98 3.72
N LYS A 78 18.10 6.57 3.64
CA LYS A 78 18.50 7.61 4.59
C LYS A 78 17.91 8.94 4.15
N GLY A 79 17.26 9.65 5.07
CA GLY A 79 16.82 11.01 4.86
C GLY A 79 17.99 11.92 4.52
N ASP A 80 17.74 12.95 3.72
CA ASP A 80 18.73 13.90 3.25
C ASP A 80 19.96 13.28 2.56
N GLN A 81 19.86 12.03 2.11
CA GLN A 81 20.87 11.38 1.28
C GLN A 81 20.30 10.99 -0.08
N GLU A 82 21.08 11.22 -1.13
CA GLU A 82 20.69 10.82 -2.48
C GLU A 82 20.66 9.29 -2.62
N PHE A 83 19.62 8.78 -3.29
CA PHE A 83 19.48 7.38 -3.68
C PHE A 83 19.06 7.27 -5.15
N LYS A 84 19.40 6.13 -5.76
CA LYS A 84 19.07 5.85 -7.17
C LYS A 84 17.74 5.13 -7.30
N VAL A 85 17.01 5.44 -8.36
CA VAL A 85 15.82 4.72 -8.79
C VAL A 85 16.06 4.12 -10.18
N GLN A 86 15.67 2.86 -10.33
CA GLN A 86 15.70 2.17 -11.62
C GLN A 86 14.29 1.68 -11.98
N VAL A 87 13.97 1.77 -13.26
CA VAL A 87 12.77 1.19 -13.86
C VAL A 87 13.16 0.43 -15.12
N ASP A 88 12.70 -0.81 -15.23
CA ASP A 88 13.02 -1.74 -16.32
C ASP A 88 14.54 -1.91 -16.53
N GLY A 89 15.29 -1.94 -15.41
CA GLY A 89 16.75 -2.08 -15.40
C GLY A 89 17.52 -0.85 -15.88
N LYS A 90 16.84 0.28 -16.11
CA LYS A 90 17.45 1.54 -16.54
C LYS A 90 17.37 2.60 -15.44
N PRO A 91 18.36 3.49 -15.31
CA PRO A 91 18.27 4.64 -14.42
C PRO A 91 17.03 5.50 -14.75
N ALA A 92 16.18 5.74 -13.76
CA ALA A 92 15.00 6.61 -13.87
C ALA A 92 15.19 7.94 -13.12
N GLY A 93 16.13 8.00 -12.18
CA GLY A 93 16.50 9.24 -11.48
C GLY A 93 17.41 9.00 -10.27
N ALA A 94 17.98 10.09 -9.77
CA ALA A 94 18.61 10.15 -8.44
C ALA A 94 17.82 11.16 -7.62
N LEU A 95 17.40 10.78 -6.42
CA LEU A 95 16.43 11.50 -5.61
C LEU A 95 16.89 11.58 -4.16
N GLN A 96 16.37 12.57 -3.45
CA GLN A 96 16.53 12.76 -2.01
C GLN A 96 15.14 12.97 -1.41
N VAL A 97 14.94 12.57 -0.16
CA VAL A 97 13.71 12.82 0.61
C VAL A 97 14.08 13.33 1.99
N ALA A 98 13.19 14.09 2.61
CA ALA A 98 13.37 14.57 3.98
C ALA A 98 13.44 13.38 4.95
N PRO A 99 14.17 13.47 6.08
CA PRO A 99 14.19 12.44 7.11
C PRO A 99 12.80 12.19 7.68
N ASP A 100 12.59 10.97 8.20
CA ASP A 100 11.36 10.53 8.86
C ASP A 100 10.08 10.71 8.01
N SER A 101 10.23 10.65 6.68
CA SER A 101 9.13 10.83 5.72
C SER A 101 8.69 9.52 5.05
N PHE A 102 7.47 9.54 4.52
CA PHE A 102 6.99 8.59 3.53
C PHE A 102 6.85 9.32 2.18
N THR A 103 7.25 8.64 1.11
CA THR A 103 7.13 9.17 -0.24
C THR A 103 6.75 8.08 -1.23
N THR A 104 5.69 8.34 -2.01
CA THR A 104 5.35 7.55 -3.20
C THR A 104 5.82 8.27 -4.46
N LEU A 105 6.60 7.58 -5.29
CA LEU A 105 7.02 8.04 -6.60
C LEU A 105 6.09 7.47 -7.68
N VAL A 106 5.40 8.33 -8.42
CA VAL A 106 4.56 7.91 -9.56
C VAL A 106 5.43 7.82 -10.80
N ALA A 107 5.66 6.59 -11.27
CA ALA A 107 6.41 6.34 -12.49
C ALA A 107 5.49 6.37 -13.71
N ARG A 108 5.84 7.16 -14.73
CA ARG A 108 5.13 7.19 -16.02
C ARG A 108 6.11 7.15 -17.18
N ARG A 109 5.74 6.47 -18.26
CA ARG A 109 6.46 6.50 -19.52
C ARG A 109 5.97 7.68 -20.35
N ASP A 110 6.88 8.59 -20.68
CA ASP A 110 6.66 9.70 -21.58
C ASP A 110 7.69 9.63 -22.73
N GLY A 111 7.21 9.41 -23.95
CA GLY A 111 8.06 9.29 -25.13
C GLY A 111 9.16 8.21 -25.01
N GLY A 112 8.90 7.12 -24.28
CA GLY A 112 9.87 6.04 -24.03
C GLY A 112 10.87 6.30 -22.91
N LYS A 113 10.79 7.44 -22.22
CA LYS A 113 11.54 7.75 -21.00
C LYS A 113 10.65 7.59 -19.78
N VAL A 114 11.22 7.23 -18.64
CA VAL A 114 10.50 7.19 -17.37
C VAL A 114 10.63 8.53 -16.67
N THR A 115 9.50 9.08 -16.24
CA THR A 115 9.42 10.26 -15.36
C THR A 115 8.92 9.84 -13.98
N LEU A 116 9.39 10.52 -12.94
CA LEU A 116 9.03 10.25 -11.55
C LEU A 116 8.43 11.52 -10.94
N ALA A 117 7.16 11.47 -10.54
CA ALA A 117 6.52 12.54 -9.78
C ALA A 117 6.38 12.14 -8.31
N ARG A 118 6.67 13.06 -7.39
CA ARG A 118 6.61 12.80 -5.94
C ARG A 118 5.20 13.05 -5.39
N ILE A 119 4.72 12.14 -4.57
CA ILE A 119 3.62 12.34 -3.63
C ILE A 119 4.19 12.20 -2.22
N ASP A 120 4.07 13.24 -1.41
CA ASP A 120 4.28 13.15 0.03
C ASP A 120 3.06 12.48 0.66
N ASP A 121 3.27 11.33 1.27
CA ASP A 121 2.25 10.53 1.92
C ASP A 121 2.56 10.25 3.41
N SER A 122 3.40 11.11 4.01
CA SER A 122 3.75 11.10 5.44
C SER A 122 2.55 11.38 6.35
N GLY A 123 1.49 11.99 5.82
CA GLY A 123 0.23 12.19 6.53
C GLY A 123 -0.50 10.86 6.75
N GLY A 124 -0.56 10.41 8.01
CA GLY A 124 -1.13 9.11 8.39
C GLY A 124 -1.67 9.09 9.82
N ALA A 125 -2.55 8.14 10.10
CA ALA A 125 -3.11 7.94 11.42
C ALA A 125 -2.11 7.21 12.33
N GLN A 126 -1.87 7.77 13.52
CA GLN A 126 -0.94 7.24 14.53
C GLN A 126 -1.63 6.22 15.48
N ASP A 127 -2.80 5.69 15.10
CA ASP A 127 -3.60 4.81 15.96
C ASP A 127 -3.43 3.34 15.54
N ALA A 128 -2.49 2.65 16.21
CA ALA A 128 -2.19 1.24 15.97
C ALA A 128 -3.36 0.29 16.29
N LEU A 129 -4.41 0.76 16.96
CA LEU A 129 -5.62 -0.04 17.24
C LEU A 129 -6.61 -0.04 16.07
N LYS A 130 -6.31 0.70 15.00
CA LYS A 130 -7.13 0.80 13.79
C LYS A 130 -6.34 0.37 12.57
N ALA A 131 -7.06 0.01 11.51
CA ALA A 131 -6.46 -0.07 10.19
C ALA A 131 -6.39 1.34 9.58
N GLU A 132 -5.46 1.58 8.68
CA GLU A 132 -5.38 2.81 7.91
C GLU A 132 -5.78 2.56 6.45
N LEU A 133 -6.66 3.41 5.92
CA LEU A 133 -6.83 3.56 4.49
C LEU A 133 -6.03 4.78 4.03
N ARG A 134 -5.28 4.65 2.93
CA ARG A 134 -4.66 5.78 2.24
C ARG A 134 -5.11 5.79 0.78
N PHE A 135 -5.67 6.90 0.34
CA PHE A 135 -6.22 7.08 -1.00
C PHE A 135 -5.35 8.02 -1.83
N TYR A 136 -5.03 7.61 -3.06
CA TYR A 136 -4.17 8.32 -3.99
C TYR A 136 -4.94 8.72 -5.23
N ASN A 137 -4.86 9.99 -5.62
CA ASN A 137 -5.33 10.44 -6.92
C ASN A 137 -4.17 10.41 -7.93
N LEU A 138 -4.14 9.38 -8.77
CA LEU A 138 -3.12 9.20 -9.81
C LEU A 138 -3.59 9.67 -11.19
N ILE A 139 -4.82 10.19 -11.31
CA ILE A 139 -5.38 10.70 -12.57
C ILE A 139 -4.96 12.18 -12.73
N PRO A 140 -4.08 12.53 -13.68
CA PRO A 140 -3.59 13.91 -13.81
C PRO A 140 -4.71 14.93 -14.08
N GLY A 141 -5.74 14.53 -14.83
CA GLY A 141 -6.88 15.38 -15.17
C GLY A 141 -8.00 15.43 -14.11
N CYS A 142 -7.81 14.83 -12.93
CA CYS A 142 -8.85 14.78 -11.91
C CYS A 142 -8.65 15.82 -10.81
N ALA A 143 -9.26 17.00 -10.97
CA ALA A 143 -9.06 18.14 -10.07
C ALA A 143 -9.42 17.87 -8.59
N GLY A 144 -10.38 16.98 -8.35
CA GLY A 144 -10.78 16.53 -7.00
C GLY A 144 -11.33 15.11 -7.07
N ALA A 145 -10.52 14.15 -6.66
CA ALA A 145 -10.93 12.75 -6.54
C ALA A 145 -11.64 12.50 -5.21
N ALA A 146 -12.64 11.63 -5.24
CA ALA A 146 -13.35 11.18 -4.06
C ALA A 146 -13.29 9.66 -3.92
N LEU A 147 -13.39 9.18 -2.70
CA LEU A 147 -13.56 7.76 -2.39
C LEU A 147 -14.80 7.62 -1.50
N LYS A 148 -15.73 6.75 -1.88
CA LYS A 148 -17.02 6.59 -1.19
C LYS A 148 -17.27 5.13 -0.86
N VAL A 149 -18.03 4.90 0.20
CA VAL A 149 -18.64 3.58 0.44
C VAL A 149 -19.77 3.39 -0.58
N SER A 150 -19.75 2.26 -1.28
CA SER A 150 -20.65 1.90 -2.39
C SER A 150 -21.62 0.79 -1.97
N PRO A 151 -22.83 0.69 -2.56
CA PRO A 151 -23.42 1.56 -3.58
C PRO A 151 -23.96 2.89 -3.03
N GLN A 152 -24.26 2.93 -1.74
CA GLN A 152 -24.80 4.10 -1.05
C GLN A 152 -24.14 4.18 0.32
N GLY A 153 -23.42 5.26 0.59
CA GLY A 153 -22.69 5.40 1.85
C GLY A 153 -21.91 6.71 1.95
N PRO A 154 -21.22 6.93 3.07
CA PRO A 154 -20.48 8.15 3.30
C PRO A 154 -19.28 8.29 2.36
N THR A 155 -18.92 9.54 2.08
CA THR A 155 -17.64 9.89 1.47
C THR A 155 -16.53 9.72 2.51
N LEU A 156 -15.50 8.93 2.16
CA LEU A 156 -14.35 8.69 3.01
C LEU A 156 -13.24 9.70 2.81
N PHE A 157 -13.03 10.10 1.55
CA PHE A 157 -12.11 11.15 1.12
C PHE A 157 -12.79 11.97 0.03
N ASP A 158 -12.58 13.27 0.06
CA ASP A 158 -13.15 14.21 -0.91
C ASP A 158 -12.10 15.24 -1.32
N ASP A 159 -12.26 15.81 -2.51
CA ASP A 159 -11.38 16.84 -3.10
C ASP A 159 -9.87 16.51 -3.05
N ILE A 160 -9.51 15.23 -3.24
CA ILE A 160 -8.10 14.84 -3.30
C ILE A 160 -7.51 15.31 -4.63
N LYS A 161 -6.60 16.28 -4.57
CA LYS A 161 -5.97 16.90 -5.74
C LYS A 161 -5.17 15.90 -6.58
N PRO A 162 -4.95 16.16 -7.87
CA PRO A 162 -4.05 15.33 -8.69
C PRO A 162 -2.69 15.18 -8.02
N GLN A 163 -2.13 13.97 -8.05
CA GLN A 163 -0.82 13.65 -7.45
C GLN A 163 -0.75 13.96 -5.95
N ALA A 164 -1.87 13.81 -5.24
CA ALA A 164 -1.93 13.89 -3.80
C ALA A 164 -2.48 12.59 -3.21
N ALA A 165 -2.24 12.42 -1.92
CA ALA A 165 -2.79 11.36 -1.11
C ALA A 165 -3.38 11.90 0.19
N ALA A 166 -4.34 11.16 0.74
CA ALA A 166 -4.85 11.39 2.08
C ALA A 166 -5.06 10.06 2.80
N ALA A 167 -4.92 10.06 4.12
CA ALA A 167 -5.06 8.88 4.94
C ALA A 167 -6.08 9.09 6.07
N ARG A 168 -6.70 8.00 6.50
CA ARG A 168 -7.57 7.98 7.68
C ARG A 168 -7.51 6.62 8.36
N ALA A 169 -7.58 6.64 9.68
CA ALA A 169 -7.86 5.43 10.43
C ALA A 169 -9.33 5.01 10.25
N ILE A 170 -9.54 3.70 10.20
CA ILE A 170 -10.85 3.06 10.15
C ILE A 170 -10.90 1.90 11.15
N ASN A 171 -12.08 1.63 11.69
CA ASN A 171 -12.29 0.36 12.37
C ASN A 171 -12.27 -0.78 11.33
N PRO A 172 -11.87 -2.00 11.72
CA PRO A 172 -12.06 -3.19 10.89
C PRO A 172 -13.52 -3.33 10.47
N VAL A 173 -13.81 -3.05 9.20
CA VAL A 173 -15.17 -3.10 8.64
C VAL A 173 -15.17 -3.79 7.28
N ARG A 174 -16.27 -4.46 6.97
CA ARG A 174 -16.55 -4.94 5.60
C ARG A 174 -17.27 -3.83 4.85
N ALA A 175 -16.71 -3.38 3.74
CA ALA A 175 -17.33 -2.39 2.87
C ALA A 175 -16.87 -2.58 1.43
N SER A 176 -17.72 -2.17 0.48
CA SER A 176 -17.32 -1.91 -0.90
C SER A 176 -17.03 -0.43 -1.08
N LEU A 177 -16.01 -0.10 -1.86
CA LEU A 177 -15.61 1.27 -2.13
C LEU A 177 -15.65 1.55 -3.63
N ALA A 178 -15.97 2.79 -3.99
CA ALA A 178 -15.80 3.28 -5.35
C ALA A 178 -15.04 4.60 -5.33
N GLY A 179 -14.08 4.74 -6.24
CA GLY A 179 -13.37 5.99 -6.47
C GLY A 179 -14.07 6.79 -7.55
N ALA A 180 -14.10 8.11 -7.42
CA ALA A 180 -14.78 8.99 -8.36
C ALA A 180 -13.90 10.14 -8.81
N CYS A 181 -14.09 10.56 -10.06
CA CYS A 181 -13.58 11.79 -10.62
C CYS A 181 -14.74 12.59 -11.22
N GLY A 182 -15.20 13.62 -10.51
CA GLY A 182 -16.44 14.32 -10.88
C GLY A 182 -17.63 13.35 -10.89
N ALA A 183 -18.32 13.26 -12.03
CA ALA A 183 -19.48 12.37 -12.20
C ALA A 183 -19.10 10.92 -12.54
N ALA A 184 -17.88 10.66 -13.00
CA ALA A 184 -17.43 9.31 -13.34
C ALA A 184 -16.98 8.57 -12.08
N ALA A 185 -17.38 7.30 -11.96
CA ALA A 185 -17.03 6.43 -10.84
C ALA A 185 -16.39 5.14 -11.36
N SER A 186 -15.49 4.57 -10.56
CA SER A 186 -14.92 3.26 -10.82
C SER A 186 -15.94 2.17 -10.55
N ALA A 187 -15.62 0.95 -10.99
CA ALA A 187 -16.27 -0.24 -10.44
C ALA A 187 -16.04 -0.33 -8.91
N GLU A 188 -16.91 -1.07 -8.24
CA GLU A 188 -16.77 -1.33 -6.80
C GLU A 188 -15.54 -2.20 -6.52
N LEU A 189 -14.80 -1.83 -5.48
CA LEU A 189 -13.74 -2.62 -4.89
C LEU A 189 -14.18 -3.06 -3.50
N ALA A 190 -14.32 -4.37 -3.30
CA ALA A 190 -14.54 -4.92 -1.97
C ALA A 190 -13.26 -4.77 -1.14
N LEU A 191 -13.36 -4.13 0.02
CA LEU A 191 -12.24 -4.08 0.96
C LEU A 191 -11.94 -5.48 1.49
N PRO A 192 -10.66 -5.87 1.61
CA PRO A 192 -10.29 -7.07 2.34
C PRO A 192 -10.61 -6.92 3.83
N ALA A 193 -10.59 -8.03 4.56
CA ALA A 193 -10.78 -8.04 6.00
C ALA A 193 -9.54 -7.49 6.74
N LEU A 194 -9.46 -6.17 6.82
CA LEU A 194 -8.36 -5.46 7.47
C LEU A 194 -8.33 -5.69 8.98
N GLN A 195 -7.13 -5.77 9.54
CA GLN A 195 -6.84 -5.90 10.96
C GLN A 195 -6.29 -4.58 11.54
N PRO A 196 -6.36 -4.37 12.86
CA PRO A 196 -5.61 -3.30 13.51
C PRO A 196 -4.13 -3.31 13.10
N GLY A 197 -3.59 -2.14 12.75
CA GLY A 197 -2.22 -1.98 12.27
C GLY A 197 -2.03 -2.22 10.76
N ASP A 198 -3.03 -2.72 10.03
CA ASP A 198 -2.92 -2.84 8.58
C ASP A 198 -2.94 -1.46 7.90
N HIS A 199 -2.07 -1.27 6.91
CA HIS A 199 -2.07 -0.08 6.05
C HIS A 199 -2.48 -0.47 4.63
N TYR A 200 -3.66 -0.06 4.19
CA TYR A 200 -4.20 -0.38 2.88
C TYR A 200 -4.21 0.83 1.95
N SER A 201 -3.49 0.74 0.83
CA SER A 201 -3.44 1.79 -0.19
C SER A 201 -4.51 1.56 -1.25
N LEU A 202 -5.19 2.64 -1.63
CA LEU A 202 -6.21 2.69 -2.67
C LEU A 202 -5.77 3.68 -3.74
N PHE A 203 -5.55 3.21 -4.96
CA PHE A 203 -5.05 4.02 -6.06
C PHE A 203 -6.16 4.27 -7.07
N LEU A 204 -6.54 5.53 -7.25
CA LEU A 204 -7.42 5.93 -8.35
C LEU A 204 -6.57 6.24 -9.58
N GLY A 205 -6.61 5.34 -10.57
CA GLY A 205 -5.93 5.46 -11.85
C GLY A 205 -6.91 5.51 -13.03
N GLY A 206 -6.41 5.22 -14.23
CA GLY A 206 -7.21 5.33 -15.46
C GLY A 206 -7.31 6.77 -15.95
N THR A 207 -8.48 7.14 -16.48
CA THR A 207 -8.75 8.50 -16.97
C THR A 207 -9.85 9.17 -16.16
N ALA A 208 -9.98 10.49 -16.25
CA ALA A 208 -11.06 11.20 -15.55
C ALA A 208 -12.47 10.72 -15.96
N ALA A 209 -12.65 10.28 -17.21
CA ALA A 209 -13.92 9.77 -17.72
C ALA A 209 -14.16 8.28 -17.41
N ALA A 210 -13.09 7.52 -17.18
CA ALA A 210 -13.14 6.09 -16.85
C ALA A 210 -12.11 5.80 -15.74
N PRO A 211 -12.41 6.18 -14.48
CA PRO A 211 -11.51 5.95 -13.38
C PRO A 211 -11.51 4.47 -12.96
N THR A 212 -10.35 3.97 -12.54
CA THR A 212 -10.19 2.60 -12.01
C THR A 212 -9.64 2.66 -10.60
N LEU A 213 -10.27 1.95 -9.66
CA LEU A 213 -9.81 1.84 -8.29
C LEU A 213 -9.11 0.50 -8.07
N THR A 214 -7.85 0.55 -7.63
CA THR A 214 -7.08 -0.65 -7.25
C THR A 214 -6.63 -0.54 -5.80
N GLY A 215 -6.80 -1.62 -5.04
CA GLY A 215 -6.37 -1.72 -3.64
C GLY A 215 -5.14 -2.61 -3.47
N GLN A 216 -4.25 -2.23 -2.55
CA GLN A 216 -3.05 -3.00 -2.23
C GLN A 216 -2.68 -2.85 -0.75
N ALA A 217 -2.37 -3.96 -0.07
CA ALA A 217 -1.75 -3.90 1.24
C ALA A 217 -0.35 -3.27 1.13
N SER A 218 -0.05 -2.33 2.03
CA SER A 218 1.24 -1.67 2.09
C SER A 218 2.19 -2.50 2.95
N ALA A 219 3.46 -2.56 2.56
CA ALA A 219 4.50 -3.20 3.34
C ALA A 219 5.82 -2.47 3.11
N THR A 220 6.77 -2.68 4.01
CA THR A 220 8.12 -2.14 3.95
C THR A 220 9.09 -3.29 3.65
N ASP A 221 10.15 -3.00 2.91
CA ASP A 221 11.23 -3.96 2.69
C ASP A 221 11.78 -4.46 4.03
N PRO A 222 12.16 -5.74 4.12
CA PRO A 222 12.82 -6.25 5.31
C PRO A 222 14.08 -5.42 5.61
N TYR A 223 14.17 -4.91 6.82
CA TYR A 223 15.38 -4.28 7.31
C TYR A 223 16.26 -5.33 8.01
N SER A 224 17.54 -5.38 7.64
CA SER A 224 18.52 -6.22 8.31
C SER A 224 19.75 -5.39 8.64
N ASN A 225 20.22 -5.47 9.89
CA ASN A 225 21.53 -4.95 10.28
C ASN A 225 22.59 -5.78 9.54
N LYS A 226 23.12 -5.27 8.44
CA LYS A 226 24.36 -5.78 7.83
C LYS A 226 25.51 -4.91 8.27
#